data_AF-A0A961UIG5-F1
#
_entry.id   AF-A0A961UIG5-F1
#
_cell.length_a   1.000
_cell.length_b   1.000
_cell.length_c   1.000
_cell.angle_alpha   90.00
_cell.angle_beta   90.00
_cell.angle_gamma   90.00
#
_symmetry.space_group_name_H-M   'P 1'
#
loop_
_entity.id
_entity.type
_entity.pdbx_description
1 polymer ?
#
loop_
_entity_poly.entity_id
_entity_poly.type
_entity_poly.pdbx_seq_one_letter_code
_entity_poly.pdbx_strand_id
1 'polypeptide(L)'
;MRADTAHEIIATQPDARRAFDYAADSYAPRLLGHVLNREIAIAELRDSRFGRLLARPNMAALAGFSGSGRIGPGMLGLADGHGIESRELAQNYIVNLDIWDGDDRSWRMWQVSRRGVNLVVRLDFTARHDAAYRDFLRPGKTRPFAYFAHPGNRDGYNTLAWARIDLDLDTGEALIEEVQTDWLRLAALFHKRVKAGARAVLNGQKIPAERVHAYMELILAPHKALWQEAMMMAALRVIVEDIGIRSIFMHTPESGARLKNIGEKRVPPRSIYSDLPRKFCFSRGSTLPRFLEGGATRRIAALRRKAALPMWHLDLTPGAL
;
A
#
# COMPACT_ATOMS: atom_id res chain seq x y z
N MET A 1 -6.57 14.08 9.56
CA MET A 1 -7.96 14.07 10.08
C MET A 1 -8.01 14.33 11.60
N ARG A 2 -9.20 14.48 12.19
CA ARG A 2 -9.40 14.52 13.66
C ARG A 2 -9.22 13.14 14.27
N ALA A 3 -8.76 13.07 15.53
CA ALA A 3 -8.52 11.82 16.25
C ALA A 3 -9.80 11.00 16.43
N ASP A 4 -10.89 11.63 16.86
CA ASP A 4 -12.18 10.95 17.10
C ASP A 4 -12.69 10.24 15.84
N THR A 5 -12.57 10.89 14.68
CA THR A 5 -12.93 10.30 13.38
C THR A 5 -12.11 9.05 13.06
N ALA A 6 -10.82 9.06 13.37
CA ALA A 6 -9.95 7.89 13.16
C ALA A 6 -10.36 6.72 14.07
N HIS A 7 -10.64 7.02 15.34
CA HIS A 7 -11.08 6.01 16.31
C HIS A 7 -12.44 5.43 15.94
N GLU A 8 -13.38 6.25 15.47
CA GLU A 8 -14.69 5.79 14.99
C GLU A 8 -14.56 4.83 13.81
N ILE A 9 -13.76 5.18 12.80
CA ILE A 9 -13.48 4.29 11.65
C ILE A 9 -12.90 2.95 12.08
N ILE A 10 -12.05 2.93 13.10
CA ILE A 10 -11.44 1.70 13.63
C ILE A 10 -12.47 0.90 14.45
N ALA A 11 -13.28 1.57 15.25
CA ALA A 11 -14.29 0.93 16.10
C ALA A 11 -15.44 0.30 15.30
N THR A 12 -15.71 0.80 14.09
CA THR A 12 -16.72 0.22 13.18
C THR A 12 -16.20 -0.98 12.37
N GLN A 13 -14.93 -1.33 12.51
CA GLN A 13 -14.39 -2.51 11.82
C GLN A 13 -15.01 -3.79 12.41
N PRO A 14 -15.34 -4.78 11.57
CA PRO A 14 -15.81 -6.07 12.07
C PRO A 14 -14.73 -6.74 12.93
N ASP A 15 -15.14 -7.38 14.03
CA ASP A 15 -14.24 -8.14 14.93
C ASP A 15 -13.51 -9.29 14.23
N ALA A 16 -14.01 -9.73 13.07
CA ALA A 16 -13.38 -10.76 12.26
C ALA A 16 -12.10 -10.23 11.58
N ARG A 17 -11.00 -10.98 11.73
CA ARG A 17 -9.75 -10.73 11.01
C ARG A 17 -10.03 -10.60 9.52
N ARG A 18 -9.70 -9.45 8.93
CA ARG A 18 -9.98 -9.14 7.53
C ARG A 18 -8.97 -9.83 6.64
N ALA A 19 -9.29 -11.06 6.27
CA ALA A 19 -8.50 -11.82 5.31
C ALA A 19 -8.34 -11.03 4.00
N PHE A 20 -7.14 -11.08 3.46
CA PHE A 20 -6.78 -10.42 2.22
C PHE A 20 -5.83 -11.31 1.43
N ASP A 21 -6.38 -11.95 0.40
CA ASP A 21 -5.64 -12.80 -0.50
C ASP A 21 -5.21 -11.99 -1.71
N TYR A 22 -3.95 -12.13 -2.09
CA TYR A 22 -3.36 -11.36 -3.17
C TYR A 22 -2.41 -12.21 -4.01
N ALA A 23 -2.61 -12.18 -5.33
CA ALA A 23 -1.71 -12.77 -6.30
C ALA A 23 -1.19 -11.70 -7.27
N ALA A 24 -0.15 -12.03 -8.03
CA ALA A 24 0.40 -11.14 -9.04
C ALA A 24 -0.70 -10.67 -10.01
N ASP A 25 -0.72 -9.38 -10.29
CA ASP A 25 -1.68 -8.71 -11.17
C ASP A 25 -3.16 -8.74 -10.74
N SER A 26 -3.52 -9.31 -9.57
CA SER A 26 -4.89 -9.24 -9.01
C SER A 26 -5.42 -7.82 -8.83
N TYR A 27 -4.53 -6.82 -8.68
CA TYR A 27 -4.98 -5.42 -8.58
C TYR A 27 -5.72 -4.95 -9.84
N ALA A 28 -5.42 -5.47 -11.04
CA ALA A 28 -5.99 -4.97 -12.29
C ALA A 28 -7.51 -5.18 -12.38
N PRO A 29 -8.06 -6.41 -12.24
CA PRO A 29 -9.50 -6.63 -12.24
C PRO A 29 -10.17 -5.98 -11.03
N ARG A 30 -9.54 -5.99 -9.85
CA ARG A 30 -10.10 -5.35 -8.63
C ARG A 30 -10.24 -3.83 -8.79
N LEU A 31 -9.19 -3.18 -9.30
CA LEU A 31 -9.20 -1.74 -9.57
C LEU A 31 -10.26 -1.37 -10.60
N LEU A 32 -10.35 -2.13 -11.69
CA LEU A 32 -11.37 -1.92 -12.72
C LEU A 32 -12.79 -2.14 -12.16
N GLY A 33 -12.95 -3.08 -11.23
CA GLY A 33 -14.22 -3.34 -10.55
C GLY A 33 -14.76 -2.15 -9.75
N HIS A 34 -13.92 -1.20 -9.34
CA HIS A 34 -14.38 0.01 -8.67
C HIS A 34 -14.98 1.06 -9.60
N VAL A 35 -14.61 1.05 -10.89
CA VAL A 35 -15.05 2.04 -11.89
C VAL A 35 -16.02 1.49 -12.92
N LEU A 36 -15.96 0.20 -13.22
CA LEU A 36 -16.82 -0.43 -14.19
C LEU A 36 -18.20 -0.66 -13.57
N ASN A 37 -19.22 0.07 -14.03
CA ASN A 37 -20.60 -0.02 -13.55
C ASN A 37 -21.57 -0.62 -14.58
N ARG A 38 -21.10 -0.85 -15.80
CA ARG A 38 -21.85 -1.41 -16.92
C ARG A 38 -20.92 -2.19 -17.82
N GLU A 39 -21.49 -2.95 -18.75
CA GLU A 39 -20.71 -3.58 -19.81
C GLU A 39 -20.29 -2.54 -20.86
N ILE A 40 -18.99 -2.48 -21.16
CA ILE A 40 -18.39 -1.54 -22.11
C ILE A 40 -17.67 -2.28 -23.23
N ALA A 41 -17.40 -1.61 -24.35
CA ALA A 41 -16.54 -2.15 -25.38
C ALA A 41 -15.08 -2.19 -24.88
N ILE A 42 -14.32 -3.23 -25.24
CA ILE A 42 -12.88 -3.29 -24.91
C ILE A 42 -12.11 -2.10 -25.53
N ALA A 43 -12.56 -1.61 -26.69
CA ALA A 43 -12.01 -0.40 -27.31
C ALA A 43 -12.21 0.84 -26.42
N GLU A 44 -13.41 1.05 -25.85
CA GLU A 44 -13.71 2.14 -24.91
C GLU A 44 -12.78 2.07 -23.68
N LEU A 45 -12.59 0.86 -23.11
CA LEU A 45 -11.64 0.68 -22.01
C LEU A 45 -10.19 0.98 -22.44
N ARG A 46 -9.79 0.61 -23.65
CA ARG A 46 -8.43 0.83 -24.15
C ARG A 46 -8.10 2.32 -24.27
N ASP A 47 -9.07 3.12 -24.68
CA ASP A 47 -8.92 4.56 -24.87
C ASP A 47 -9.05 5.34 -23.54
N SER A 48 -9.55 4.68 -22.49
CA SER A 48 -9.63 5.19 -21.13
C SER A 48 -8.25 5.28 -20.44
N ARG A 49 -8.17 5.98 -19.31
CA ARG A 49 -6.96 5.97 -18.46
C ARG A 49 -6.61 4.59 -17.88
N PHE A 50 -7.59 3.69 -17.84
CA PHE A 50 -7.45 2.31 -17.37
C PHE A 50 -7.03 1.33 -18.46
N GLY A 51 -6.90 1.77 -19.72
CA GLY A 51 -6.56 0.91 -20.84
C GLY A 51 -5.26 0.10 -20.65
N ARG A 52 -4.30 0.64 -19.88
CA ARG A 52 -3.06 -0.08 -19.52
C ARG A 52 -3.28 -1.35 -18.69
N LEU A 53 -4.42 -1.49 -18.02
CA LEU A 53 -4.76 -2.70 -17.28
C LEU A 53 -5.00 -3.88 -18.22
N LEU A 54 -5.45 -3.64 -19.45
CA LEU A 54 -5.65 -4.68 -20.47
C LEU A 54 -4.36 -5.39 -20.86
N ALA A 55 -3.19 -4.76 -20.65
CA ALA A 55 -1.89 -5.36 -20.92
C ALA A 55 -1.45 -6.37 -19.84
N ARG A 56 -2.21 -6.52 -18.75
CA ARG A 56 -1.88 -7.48 -17.69
C ARG A 56 -2.30 -8.89 -18.10
N PRO A 57 -1.49 -9.92 -17.83
CA PRO A 57 -1.77 -11.30 -18.26
C PRO A 57 -3.19 -11.78 -17.94
N ASN A 58 -3.68 -11.51 -16.71
CA ASN A 58 -5.03 -11.88 -16.30
C ASN A 58 -6.13 -11.11 -17.07
N MET A 59 -5.92 -9.83 -17.35
CA MET A 59 -6.86 -9.02 -18.12
C MET A 59 -6.82 -9.33 -19.63
N ALA A 60 -5.64 -9.63 -20.17
CA ALA A 60 -5.46 -10.05 -21.56
C ALA A 60 -6.14 -11.40 -21.81
N ALA A 61 -5.99 -12.35 -20.88
CA ALA A 61 -6.72 -13.61 -20.91
C ALA A 61 -8.24 -13.38 -20.89
N LEU A 62 -8.72 -12.52 -19.97
CA LEU A 62 -10.15 -12.19 -19.90
C LEU A 62 -10.68 -11.54 -21.19
N ALA A 63 -9.90 -10.64 -21.79
CA ALA A 63 -10.24 -10.01 -23.07
C ALA A 63 -10.33 -11.05 -24.21
N GLY A 64 -9.46 -12.07 -24.21
CA GLY A 64 -9.50 -13.17 -25.17
C GLY A 64 -10.73 -14.07 -25.03
N PHE A 65 -11.26 -14.25 -23.81
CA PHE A 65 -12.50 -14.98 -23.58
C PHE A 65 -13.76 -14.17 -23.94
N SER A 66 -13.64 -12.86 -24.10
CA SER A 66 -14.77 -12.02 -24.52
C SER A 66 -14.99 -12.13 -26.04
N GLY A 67 -15.73 -13.15 -26.46
CA GLY A 67 -16.13 -13.31 -27.85
C GLY A 67 -17.00 -12.16 -28.39
N SER A 68 -17.60 -11.36 -27.51
CA SER A 68 -18.39 -10.17 -27.88
C SER A 68 -17.56 -8.88 -28.01
N GLY A 69 -16.28 -8.90 -27.63
CA GLY A 69 -15.44 -7.70 -27.60
C GLY A 69 -15.82 -6.71 -26.49
N ARG A 70 -16.52 -7.18 -25.46
CA ARG A 70 -17.04 -6.37 -24.35
C ARG A 70 -16.60 -6.88 -22.99
N ILE A 71 -16.56 -6.01 -21.99
CA ILE A 71 -16.19 -6.39 -20.63
C ILE A 71 -17.17 -5.74 -19.65
N GLY A 72 -17.66 -6.53 -18.69
CA GLY A 72 -18.59 -6.08 -17.67
C GLY A 72 -18.16 -6.50 -16.26
N PRO A 73 -18.80 -5.96 -15.21
CA PRO A 73 -18.43 -6.24 -13.82
C PRO A 73 -18.45 -7.72 -13.47
N GLY A 74 -19.44 -8.48 -13.98
CA GLY A 74 -19.55 -9.92 -13.74
C GLY A 74 -18.40 -10.75 -14.32
N MET A 75 -17.67 -10.22 -15.31
CA MET A 75 -16.51 -10.90 -15.90
C MET A 75 -15.22 -10.68 -15.09
N LEU A 76 -15.12 -9.61 -14.30
CA LEU A 76 -13.88 -9.26 -13.59
C LEU A 76 -13.52 -10.30 -12.51
N GLY A 77 -14.53 -10.93 -11.91
CA GLY A 77 -14.32 -12.05 -10.97
C GLY A 77 -13.59 -13.22 -11.63
N LEU A 78 -13.75 -13.42 -12.94
CA LEU A 78 -13.04 -14.46 -13.71
C LEU A 78 -11.56 -14.10 -13.97
N ALA A 79 -11.17 -12.84 -13.82
CA ALA A 79 -9.76 -12.43 -13.91
C ALA A 79 -9.06 -12.37 -12.54
N ASP A 80 -9.82 -12.30 -11.46
CA ASP A 80 -9.27 -12.33 -10.10
C ASP A 80 -8.98 -13.78 -9.69
N GLY A 81 -7.78 -14.27 -10.02
CA GLY A 81 -7.24 -15.53 -9.50
C GLY A 81 -7.47 -16.79 -10.36
N HIS A 82 -7.62 -16.66 -11.68
CA HIS A 82 -7.89 -17.80 -12.58
C HIS A 82 -6.70 -18.40 -13.34
N GLY A 83 -5.46 -18.03 -13.01
CA GLY A 83 -4.32 -18.90 -13.33
C GLY A 83 -4.13 -19.91 -12.21
N ILE A 84 -4.12 -21.23 -12.49
CA ILE A 84 -3.72 -22.27 -11.52
C ILE A 84 -2.35 -21.89 -10.90
N GLU A 85 -1.43 -21.39 -11.71
CA GLU A 85 -0.12 -20.86 -11.28
C GLU A 85 -0.22 -19.61 -10.36
N SER A 86 -1.22 -18.76 -10.58
CA SER A 86 -1.44 -17.55 -9.77
C SER A 86 -1.96 -17.90 -8.37
N ARG A 87 -2.74 -18.97 -8.23
CA ARG A 87 -3.23 -19.47 -6.93
C ARG A 87 -2.14 -20.13 -6.09
N GLU A 88 -1.21 -20.86 -6.71
CA GLU A 88 -0.08 -21.47 -5.99
C GLU A 88 0.90 -20.42 -5.45
N LEU A 89 1.00 -19.27 -6.12
CA LEU A 89 1.86 -18.16 -5.72
C LEU A 89 1.14 -17.09 -4.88
N ALA A 90 -0.18 -17.20 -4.72
CA ALA A 90 -0.98 -16.28 -3.94
C ALA A 90 -0.53 -16.25 -2.47
N GLN A 91 -0.56 -15.06 -1.89
CA GLN A 91 -0.22 -14.82 -0.51
C GLN A 91 -1.43 -14.32 0.25
N ASN A 92 -1.60 -14.83 1.46
CA ASN A 92 -2.69 -14.46 2.35
C ASN A 92 -2.15 -13.52 3.42
N TYR A 93 -2.91 -12.48 3.70
CA TYR A 93 -2.59 -11.44 4.67
C TYR A 93 -3.81 -11.14 5.53
N ILE A 94 -3.57 -10.36 6.58
CA ILE A 94 -4.64 -9.79 7.39
C ILE A 94 -4.51 -8.27 7.31
N VAL A 95 -5.61 -7.63 6.91
CA VAL A 95 -5.70 -6.17 6.91
C VAL A 95 -6.19 -5.71 8.28
N ASN A 96 -5.41 -4.84 8.92
CA ASN A 96 -5.78 -4.22 10.19
C ASN A 96 -5.66 -2.70 10.08
N LEU A 97 -6.41 -1.99 10.92
CA LEU A 97 -6.32 -0.54 11.02
C LEU A 97 -5.61 -0.15 12.32
N ASP A 98 -4.92 0.99 12.27
CA ASP A 98 -4.24 1.62 13.40
C ASP A 98 -4.21 3.14 13.17
N ILE A 99 -3.67 3.89 14.13
CA ILE A 99 -3.55 5.35 14.05
C ILE A 99 -2.08 5.75 14.08
N TRP A 100 -1.72 6.64 13.16
CA TRP A 100 -0.49 7.41 13.30
C TRP A 100 -0.85 8.75 13.95
N ASP A 101 -0.61 8.83 15.25
CA ASP A 101 -0.77 10.06 16.02
C ASP A 101 0.61 10.60 16.37
N GLY A 102 0.95 11.75 15.79
CA GLY A 102 2.15 12.50 16.16
C GLY A 102 1.74 13.65 17.05
N ASP A 103 2.40 13.80 18.21
CA ASP A 103 2.16 14.93 19.11
C ASP A 103 2.12 16.26 18.33
N ASP A 104 1.06 17.06 18.56
CA ASP A 104 0.78 18.29 17.82
C ASP A 104 1.90 19.35 17.94
N ARG A 105 2.70 19.29 19.02
CA ARG A 105 3.87 20.18 19.17
C ARG A 105 5.02 19.78 18.25
N SER A 106 5.10 18.50 17.90
CA SER A 106 6.20 17.91 17.15
C SER A 106 5.80 17.35 15.78
N TRP A 107 4.56 17.56 15.30
CA TRP A 107 3.98 17.00 14.06
C TRP A 107 4.93 17.02 12.83
N ARG A 108 5.81 18.03 12.73
CA ARG A 108 6.81 18.15 11.64
C ARG A 108 7.87 17.05 11.66
N MET A 109 8.23 16.54 12.83
CA MET A 109 9.19 15.44 12.98
C MET A 109 8.59 14.11 12.53
N TRP A 110 7.27 14.02 12.45
CA TRP A 110 6.52 12.82 12.08
C TRP A 110 6.29 12.67 10.57
N GLN A 111 6.87 13.57 9.75
CA GLN A 111 6.86 13.49 8.29
C GLN A 111 5.44 13.41 7.69
N VAL A 112 4.48 14.18 8.22
CA VAL A 112 3.10 14.31 7.71
C VAL A 112 2.92 15.64 6.96
N SER A 113 1.92 15.71 6.08
CA SER A 113 1.70 16.90 5.24
C SER A 113 0.93 18.02 5.93
N ARG A 114 0.07 17.69 6.90
CA ARG A 114 -0.64 18.64 7.78
C ARG A 114 -0.77 18.11 9.21
N ARG A 115 -1.24 18.96 10.12
CA ARG A 115 -1.57 18.59 11.50
C ARG A 115 -2.78 17.66 11.57
N GLY A 116 -2.83 16.86 12.64
CA GLY A 116 -3.86 15.87 12.91
C GLY A 116 -3.30 14.46 12.90
N VAL A 117 -4.19 13.48 12.84
CA VAL A 117 -3.82 12.06 12.79
C VAL A 117 -4.01 11.51 11.38
N ASN A 118 -3.34 10.39 11.09
CA ASN A 118 -3.56 9.60 9.89
C ASN A 118 -4.09 8.21 10.24
N LEU A 119 -4.90 7.65 9.34
CA LEU A 119 -5.30 6.25 9.40
C LEU A 119 -4.11 5.43 8.90
N VAL A 120 -3.81 4.35 9.59
CA VAL A 120 -2.82 3.39 9.13
C VAL A 120 -3.53 2.12 8.72
N VAL A 121 -3.35 1.72 7.47
CA VAL A 121 -3.70 0.39 7.00
C VAL A 121 -2.46 -0.48 7.13
N ARG A 122 -2.54 -1.53 7.93
CA ARG A 122 -1.48 -2.53 8.10
C ARG A 122 -1.82 -3.78 7.31
N LEU A 123 -0.81 -4.30 6.64
CA LEU A 123 -0.84 -5.61 6.01
C LEU A 123 0.02 -6.55 6.87
N ASP A 124 -0.65 -7.34 7.70
CA ASP A 124 -0.02 -8.30 8.59
C ASP A 124 0.14 -9.66 7.89
N PHE A 125 1.21 -10.37 8.26
CA PHE A 125 1.42 -11.76 7.89
C PHE A 125 0.37 -12.66 8.54
N THR A 126 0.34 -13.93 8.13
CA THR A 126 -0.50 -14.98 8.74
C THR A 126 0.30 -15.85 9.70
N ALA A 127 -0.42 -16.72 10.42
CA ALA A 127 0.20 -17.76 11.26
C ALA A 127 1.22 -18.62 10.52
N ARG A 128 1.02 -18.87 9.21
CA ARG A 128 1.93 -19.67 8.37
C ARG A 128 3.31 -19.01 8.27
N HIS A 129 3.35 -17.72 7.95
CA HIS A 129 4.61 -16.99 7.90
C HIS A 129 5.24 -16.92 9.29
N ASP A 130 4.47 -16.62 10.33
CA ASP A 130 5.04 -16.49 11.68
C ASP A 130 5.57 -17.81 12.24
N ALA A 131 4.97 -18.95 11.86
CA ALA A 131 5.52 -20.27 12.12
C ALA A 131 6.85 -20.48 11.38
N ALA A 132 6.89 -20.22 10.07
CA ALA A 132 8.13 -20.34 9.30
C ALA A 132 9.24 -19.42 9.84
N TYR A 133 8.91 -18.18 10.18
CA TYR A 133 9.84 -17.25 10.82
C TYR A 133 10.42 -17.84 12.12
N ARG A 134 9.59 -18.45 12.98
CA ARG A 134 10.05 -19.15 14.18
C ARG A 134 10.93 -20.35 13.86
N ASP A 135 10.55 -21.14 12.87
CA ASP A 135 11.26 -22.37 12.52
C ASP A 135 12.62 -22.10 11.90
N PHE A 136 12.74 -21.07 11.05
CA PHE A 136 13.98 -20.71 10.38
C PHE A 136 14.90 -19.85 11.25
N LEU A 137 14.37 -18.86 11.99
CA LEU A 137 15.21 -17.91 12.71
C LEU A 137 15.28 -18.16 14.21
N ARG A 138 14.44 -19.08 14.75
CA ARG A 138 14.34 -19.41 16.19
C ARG A 138 14.44 -18.17 17.09
N PRO A 139 13.71 -17.09 16.78
CA PRO A 139 13.79 -15.88 17.56
C PRO A 139 13.22 -16.14 18.96
N GLY A 140 13.67 -15.36 19.95
CA GLY A 140 12.91 -15.18 21.19
C GLY A 140 11.53 -14.54 20.94
N LYS A 141 10.89 -14.01 21.99
CA LYS A 141 9.57 -13.34 21.92
C LYS A 141 9.56 -11.99 21.17
N THR A 142 10.57 -11.71 20.36
CA THR A 142 10.87 -10.39 19.80
C THR A 142 10.55 -10.30 18.31
N ARG A 143 10.31 -9.08 17.81
CA ARG A 143 10.05 -8.76 16.39
C ARG A 143 11.22 -7.96 15.78
N PRO A 144 12.31 -8.61 15.37
CA PRO A 144 13.59 -7.96 15.06
C PRO A 144 13.58 -7.13 13.77
N PHE A 145 12.56 -7.33 12.92
CA PHE A 145 12.41 -6.58 11.67
C PHE A 145 11.24 -5.57 11.75
N ALA A 146 10.81 -5.22 12.96
CA ALA A 146 9.93 -4.09 13.20
C ALA A 146 10.74 -2.89 13.72
N TYR A 147 10.38 -1.67 13.30
CA TYR A 147 10.93 -0.46 13.88
C TYR A 147 9.99 0.05 14.98
N PHE A 148 10.53 0.32 16.17
CA PHE A 148 9.72 0.56 17.38
C PHE A 148 8.78 1.78 17.29
N ALA A 149 9.12 2.76 16.45
CA ALA A 149 8.33 3.97 16.24
C ALA A 149 7.41 3.88 15.01
N HIS A 150 7.37 2.75 14.31
CA HIS A 150 6.48 2.53 13.18
C HIS A 150 5.27 1.67 13.58
N PRO A 151 4.14 1.81 12.86
CA PRO A 151 2.97 0.98 13.07
C PRO A 151 3.31 -0.49 12.85
N GLY A 152 3.12 -1.27 13.91
CA GLY A 152 3.32 -2.70 13.89
C GLY A 152 2.38 -3.32 14.91
N ASN A 153 1.84 -4.48 14.57
CA ASN A 153 1.00 -5.22 15.48
C ASN A 153 1.81 -5.63 16.72
N ARG A 154 1.39 -5.23 17.93
CA ARG A 154 2.10 -5.50 19.19
C ARG A 154 1.76 -6.85 19.79
N ASP A 155 0.55 -7.35 19.57
CA ASP A 155 0.02 -8.54 20.25
C ASP A 155 -0.39 -9.67 19.29
N GLY A 156 -0.31 -9.43 17.98
CA GLY A 156 -0.66 -10.38 16.94
C GLY A 156 0.49 -10.71 15.98
N TYR A 157 0.12 -11.04 14.75
CA TYR A 157 1.06 -11.45 13.71
C TYR A 157 2.00 -10.33 13.30
N ASN A 158 3.19 -10.69 12.83
CA ASN A 158 4.15 -9.71 12.34
C ASN A 158 3.57 -8.87 11.18
N THR A 159 3.92 -7.59 11.12
CA THR A 159 3.48 -6.68 10.05
C THR A 159 4.44 -6.75 8.86
N LEU A 160 3.94 -7.06 7.67
CA LEU A 160 4.71 -7.04 6.43
C LEU A 160 4.93 -5.60 5.96
N ALA A 161 3.84 -4.85 5.83
CA ALA A 161 3.83 -3.51 5.26
C ALA A 161 2.71 -2.67 5.87
N TRP A 162 2.77 -1.36 5.67
CA TRP A 162 1.72 -0.45 6.07
C TRP A 162 1.62 0.73 5.10
N ALA A 163 0.43 1.34 5.05
CA ALA A 163 0.16 2.59 4.38
C ALA A 163 -0.43 3.60 5.37
N ARG A 164 0.03 4.84 5.30
CA ARG A 164 -0.49 5.96 6.08
C ARG A 164 -1.35 6.84 5.19
N ILE A 165 -2.57 7.12 5.63
CA ILE A 165 -3.61 7.78 4.85
C ILE A 165 -4.16 8.98 5.63
N ASP A 166 -4.11 10.17 5.05
CA ASP A 166 -4.90 11.32 5.52
C ASP A 166 -6.27 11.29 4.85
N LEU A 167 -7.32 11.37 5.65
CA LEU A 167 -8.70 11.35 5.19
C LEU A 167 -9.33 12.70 5.44
N ASP A 168 -10.16 13.13 4.50
CA ASP A 168 -11.03 14.28 4.67
C ASP A 168 -12.44 13.91 4.22
N LEU A 169 -13.30 13.63 5.20
CA LEU A 169 -14.67 13.18 4.94
C LEU A 169 -15.53 14.32 4.38
N ASP A 170 -15.20 15.58 4.69
CA ASP A 170 -15.94 16.75 4.21
C ASP A 170 -15.74 16.96 2.71
N THR A 171 -14.51 16.82 2.21
CA THR A 171 -14.24 16.91 0.77
C THR A 171 -14.36 15.57 0.04
N GLY A 172 -14.51 14.46 0.75
CA GLY A 172 -14.55 13.12 0.16
C GLY A 172 -13.23 12.75 -0.52
N GLU A 173 -12.11 13.16 0.06
CA GLU A 173 -10.77 12.97 -0.50
C GLU A 173 -9.86 12.21 0.47
N ALA A 174 -8.99 11.36 -0.08
CA ALA A 174 -7.95 10.68 0.67
C ALA A 174 -6.58 11.03 0.10
N LEU A 175 -5.56 11.13 0.96
CA LEU A 175 -4.15 11.21 0.57
C LEU A 175 -3.40 10.02 1.17
N ILE A 176 -2.94 9.14 0.30
CA ILE A 176 -1.94 8.12 0.65
C ILE A 176 -0.61 8.85 0.85
N GLU A 177 -0.32 9.15 2.12
CA GLU A 177 0.88 9.87 2.54
C GLU A 177 2.12 8.99 2.32
N GLU A 178 2.06 7.73 2.73
CA GLU A 178 3.23 6.85 2.75
C GLU A 178 2.85 5.39 2.59
N VAL A 179 3.71 4.63 1.92
CA VAL A 179 3.64 3.16 1.78
C VAL A 179 5.03 2.62 2.11
N GLN A 180 5.13 1.72 3.09
CA GLN A 180 6.42 1.22 3.58
C GLN A 180 6.37 -0.24 4.03
N THR A 181 7.53 -0.89 4.01
CA THR A 181 7.78 -2.19 4.67
C THR A 181 9.05 -2.09 5.51
N ASP A 182 8.92 -2.26 6.82
CA ASP A 182 10.09 -2.41 7.70
C ASP A 182 10.65 -3.81 7.64
N TRP A 183 9.76 -4.81 7.61
CA TRP A 183 10.14 -6.21 7.68
C TRP A 183 11.10 -6.60 6.56
N LEU A 184 10.72 -6.35 5.31
CA LEU A 184 11.55 -6.70 4.16
C LEU A 184 12.83 -5.86 4.10
N ARG A 185 12.76 -4.59 4.48
CA ARG A 185 13.92 -3.67 4.47
C ARG A 185 14.97 -4.11 5.49
N LEU A 186 14.56 -4.37 6.72
CA LEU A 186 15.45 -4.76 7.81
C LEU A 186 15.96 -6.20 7.62
N ALA A 187 15.12 -7.12 7.15
CA ALA A 187 15.53 -8.47 6.81
C ALA A 187 16.57 -8.49 5.67
N ALA A 188 16.37 -7.68 4.62
CA ALA A 188 17.34 -7.55 3.54
C ALA A 188 18.68 -6.95 4.00
N LEU A 189 18.65 -5.94 4.88
CA LEU A 189 19.87 -5.37 5.47
C LEU A 189 20.62 -6.40 6.32
N PHE A 190 19.89 -7.18 7.13
CA PHE A 190 20.45 -8.27 7.92
C PHE A 190 21.07 -9.34 7.01
N HIS A 191 20.34 -9.80 5.99
CA HIS A 191 20.82 -10.77 5.01
C HIS A 191 22.08 -10.30 4.27
N LYS A 192 22.13 -9.03 3.86
CA LYS A 192 23.31 -8.43 3.22
C LYS A 192 24.54 -8.52 4.13
N ARG A 193 24.39 -8.23 5.43
CA ARG A 193 25.50 -8.33 6.40
C ARG A 193 25.97 -9.76 6.57
N VAL A 194 25.03 -10.72 6.69
CA VAL A 194 25.35 -12.15 6.80
C VAL A 194 26.08 -12.65 5.56
N LYS A 195 25.62 -12.27 4.36
CA LYS A 195 26.31 -12.58 3.09
C LYS A 195 27.73 -12.00 3.03
N ALA A 196 27.98 -10.87 3.69
CA ALA A 196 29.30 -10.25 3.80
C ALA A 196 30.19 -10.87 4.91
N GLY A 197 29.78 -12.00 5.51
CA GLY A 197 30.55 -12.71 6.54
C GLY A 197 30.28 -12.23 7.97
N ALA A 198 29.34 -11.29 8.18
CA ALA A 198 28.96 -10.91 9.54
C ALA A 198 28.27 -12.08 10.24
N ARG A 199 28.53 -12.21 11.55
CA ARG A 199 27.83 -13.19 12.37
C ARG A 199 26.33 -12.93 12.34
N ALA A 200 25.56 -13.93 11.94
CA ALA A 200 24.11 -13.90 12.01
C ALA A 200 23.66 -13.98 13.48
N VAL A 201 23.47 -12.81 14.11
CA VAL A 201 22.93 -12.69 15.46
C VAL A 201 21.65 -11.87 15.40
N LEU A 202 20.58 -12.42 15.94
CA LEU A 202 19.28 -11.77 16.03
C LEU A 202 18.80 -11.87 17.47
N ASN A 203 18.55 -10.73 18.12
CA ASN A 203 18.14 -10.68 19.52
C ASN A 203 19.06 -11.47 20.48
N GLY A 204 20.37 -11.39 20.26
CA GLY A 204 21.37 -12.10 21.05
C GLY A 204 21.54 -13.58 20.70
N GLN A 205 20.69 -14.16 19.86
CA GLN A 205 20.77 -15.55 19.45
C GLN A 205 21.56 -15.71 18.16
N LYS A 206 22.48 -16.68 18.14
CA LYS A 206 23.24 -17.05 16.95
C LYS A 206 22.36 -17.89 16.04
N ILE A 207 22.23 -17.46 14.80
CA ILE A 207 21.47 -18.15 13.77
C ILE A 207 22.48 -18.67 12.74
N PRO A 208 22.37 -19.94 12.31
CA PRO A 208 23.17 -20.41 11.19
C PRO A 208 22.89 -19.63 9.91
N ALA A 209 23.92 -19.26 9.15
CA ALA A 209 23.81 -18.36 7.99
C ALA A 209 22.92 -18.96 6.89
N GLU A 210 22.98 -20.27 6.69
CA GLU A 210 22.16 -21.03 5.75
C GLU A 210 20.67 -20.91 6.05
N ARG A 211 20.29 -20.83 7.34
CA ARG A 211 18.89 -20.63 7.74
C ARG A 211 18.42 -19.21 7.48
N VAL A 212 19.30 -18.22 7.59
CA VAL A 212 19.01 -16.84 7.17
C VAL A 212 18.80 -16.81 5.65
N HIS A 213 19.65 -17.47 4.87
CA HIS A 213 19.50 -17.53 3.41
C HIS A 213 18.19 -18.20 3.00
N ALA A 214 17.88 -19.37 3.59
CA ALA A 214 16.66 -20.09 3.29
C ALA A 214 15.39 -19.32 3.70
N TYR A 215 15.40 -18.60 4.83
CA TYR A 215 14.29 -17.71 5.19
C TYR A 215 14.06 -16.62 4.13
N MET A 216 15.14 -16.02 3.63
CA MET A 216 15.04 -14.95 2.63
C MET A 216 14.54 -15.46 1.28
N GLU A 217 15.00 -16.63 0.86
CA GLU A 217 14.74 -17.18 -0.48
C GLU A 217 13.41 -17.96 -0.55
N LEU A 218 13.08 -18.72 0.48
CA LEU A 218 11.90 -19.59 0.49
C LEU A 218 10.67 -18.91 1.11
N ILE A 219 10.87 -18.09 2.14
CA ILE A 219 9.77 -17.49 2.90
C ILE A 219 9.51 -16.05 2.46
N LEU A 220 10.53 -15.19 2.40
CA LEU A 220 10.32 -13.77 2.09
C LEU A 220 10.27 -13.45 0.59
N ALA A 221 10.81 -14.28 -0.30
CA ALA A 221 10.85 -13.97 -1.73
C ALA A 221 9.45 -13.77 -2.35
N PRO A 222 8.43 -14.61 -2.08
CA PRO A 222 7.08 -14.39 -2.59
C PRO A 222 6.47 -13.07 -2.10
N HIS A 223 6.63 -12.75 -0.81
CA HIS A 223 6.15 -11.48 -0.25
C HIS A 223 6.88 -10.28 -0.85
N LYS A 224 8.20 -10.39 -1.07
CA LYS A 224 9.01 -9.34 -1.67
C LYS A 224 8.55 -9.00 -3.10
N ALA A 225 8.10 -9.98 -3.85
CA ALA A 225 7.59 -9.77 -5.21
C ALA A 225 6.24 -9.03 -5.23
N LEU A 226 5.39 -9.22 -4.21
CA LEU A 226 3.99 -8.80 -4.23
C LEU A 226 3.66 -7.60 -3.34
N TRP A 227 4.47 -7.33 -2.30
CA TRP A 227 4.04 -6.46 -1.19
C TRP A 227 3.61 -5.06 -1.61
N GLN A 228 4.24 -4.46 -2.63
CA GLN A 228 3.91 -3.10 -3.06
C GLN A 228 2.49 -3.02 -3.60
N GLU A 229 2.13 -3.98 -4.45
CA GLU A 229 0.80 -4.03 -5.05
C GLU A 229 -0.23 -4.51 -4.04
N ALA A 230 0.11 -5.52 -3.23
CA ALA A 230 -0.75 -6.01 -2.17
C ALA A 230 -1.10 -4.89 -1.18
N MET A 231 -0.11 -4.10 -0.76
CA MET A 231 -0.30 -2.99 0.18
C MET A 231 -1.10 -1.84 -0.46
N MET A 232 -0.81 -1.48 -1.71
CA MET A 232 -1.60 -0.45 -2.43
C MET A 232 -3.05 -0.89 -2.60
N MET A 233 -3.29 -2.13 -3.03
CA MET A 233 -4.63 -2.67 -3.21
C MET A 233 -5.38 -2.79 -1.88
N ALA A 234 -4.70 -3.21 -0.80
CA ALA A 234 -5.29 -3.22 0.55
C ALA A 234 -5.67 -1.80 1.02
N ALA A 235 -4.83 -0.80 0.76
CA ALA A 235 -5.13 0.60 1.08
C ALA A 235 -6.34 1.10 0.27
N LEU A 236 -6.37 0.86 -1.04
CA LEU A 236 -7.51 1.24 -1.90
C LEU A 236 -8.80 0.54 -1.47
N ARG A 237 -8.74 -0.75 -1.13
CA ARG A 237 -9.87 -1.49 -0.57
C ARG A 237 -10.45 -0.78 0.64
N VAL A 238 -9.60 -0.41 1.60
CA VAL A 238 -10.06 0.30 2.80
C VAL A 238 -10.67 1.67 2.46
N ILE A 239 -9.99 2.46 1.63
CA ILE A 239 -10.44 3.80 1.25
C ILE A 239 -11.78 3.75 0.51
N VAL A 240 -11.95 2.82 -0.42
CA VAL A 240 -13.10 2.77 -1.33
C VAL A 240 -14.25 1.94 -0.77
N GLU A 241 -13.97 0.72 -0.27
CA GLU A 241 -15.01 -0.22 0.16
C GLU A 241 -15.48 0.05 1.58
N ASP A 242 -14.57 0.34 2.51
CA ASP A 242 -14.95 0.55 3.91
C ASP A 242 -15.36 2.00 4.19
N ILE A 243 -14.62 2.95 3.62
CA ILE A 243 -14.82 4.38 3.91
C ILE A 243 -15.68 5.07 2.83
N GLY A 244 -15.67 4.57 1.59
CA GLY A 244 -16.48 5.14 0.51
C GLY A 244 -15.85 6.32 -0.24
N ILE A 245 -14.56 6.61 -0.02
CA ILE A 245 -13.85 7.70 -0.71
C ILE A 245 -13.31 7.22 -2.05
N ARG A 246 -13.51 8.02 -3.10
CA ARG A 246 -13.13 7.67 -4.49
C ARG A 246 -12.17 8.66 -5.15
N SER A 247 -11.99 9.85 -4.59
CA SER A 247 -10.96 10.79 -5.01
C SER A 247 -9.72 10.61 -4.15
N ILE A 248 -8.70 9.98 -4.73
CA ILE A 248 -7.54 9.48 -3.98
C ILE A 248 -6.27 10.11 -4.54
N PHE A 249 -5.50 10.72 -3.66
CA PHE A 249 -4.23 11.34 -3.98
C PHE A 249 -3.08 10.53 -3.40
N MET A 250 -1.90 10.67 -4.02
CA MET A 250 -0.65 10.17 -3.47
C MET A 250 0.48 11.15 -3.79
N HIS A 251 1.46 11.25 -2.90
CA HIS A 251 2.63 12.07 -3.19
C HIS A 251 3.45 11.55 -4.36
N THR A 252 3.97 12.48 -5.13
CA THR A 252 5.17 12.27 -5.95
C THR A 252 6.42 12.38 -5.06
N PRO A 253 7.61 11.90 -5.50
CA PRO A 253 8.86 12.12 -4.75
C PRO A 253 9.09 13.60 -4.42
N GLU A 254 8.75 14.50 -5.35
CA GLU A 254 8.97 15.94 -5.25
C GLU A 254 8.01 16.60 -4.25
N SER A 255 6.71 16.31 -4.33
CA SER A 255 5.72 16.87 -3.40
C SER A 255 5.89 16.29 -2.00
N GLY A 256 6.13 14.98 -1.87
CA GLY A 256 6.35 14.32 -0.59
C GLY A 256 7.54 14.91 0.15
N ALA A 257 8.69 15.06 -0.52
CA ALA A 257 9.87 15.67 0.10
C ALA A 257 9.60 17.09 0.61
N ARG A 258 8.91 17.92 -0.19
CA ARG A 258 8.64 19.32 0.14
C ARG A 258 7.58 19.50 1.23
N LEU A 259 6.45 18.81 1.12
CA LEU A 259 5.33 18.91 2.05
C LEU A 259 5.71 18.34 3.42
N LYS A 260 6.44 17.23 3.44
CA LYS A 260 6.85 16.55 4.67
C LYS A 260 8.19 17.04 5.25
N ASN A 261 8.83 18.03 4.61
CA ASN A 261 10.14 18.56 5.02
C ASN A 261 11.22 17.47 5.13
N ILE A 262 11.23 16.53 4.19
CA ILE A 262 12.17 15.41 4.19
C ILE A 262 13.44 15.83 3.47
N GLY A 263 14.58 15.79 4.16
CA GLY A 263 15.88 16.02 3.54
C GLY A 263 16.29 14.88 2.61
N GLU A 264 17.20 15.17 1.68
CA GLU A 264 17.62 14.25 0.60
C GLU A 264 18.09 12.86 1.09
N LYS A 265 18.70 12.79 2.27
CA LYS A 265 19.18 11.53 2.87
C LYS A 265 18.07 10.64 3.45
N ARG A 266 16.84 11.14 3.51
CA ARG A 266 15.67 10.48 4.15
C ARG A 266 14.51 10.28 3.18
N VAL A 267 14.69 10.60 1.90
CA VAL A 267 13.62 10.41 0.91
C VAL A 267 13.33 8.92 0.74
N PRO A 268 12.04 8.54 0.66
CA PRO A 268 11.69 7.14 0.47
C PRO A 268 12.06 6.66 -0.95
N PRO A 269 12.09 5.34 -1.20
CA PRO A 269 12.45 4.79 -2.50
C PRO A 269 11.58 5.36 -3.63
N ARG A 270 12.21 5.93 -4.67
CA ARG A 270 11.50 6.64 -5.76
C ARG A 270 10.45 5.77 -6.44
N SER A 271 10.73 4.48 -6.66
CA SER A 271 9.84 3.56 -7.38
C SER A 271 8.45 3.41 -6.74
N ILE A 272 8.35 3.45 -5.40
CA ILE A 272 7.07 3.40 -4.68
C ILE A 272 6.21 4.64 -5.00
N TYR A 273 6.84 5.78 -5.25
CA TYR A 273 6.16 7.06 -5.49
C TYR A 273 6.19 7.46 -6.97
N SER A 274 6.71 6.61 -7.87
CA SER A 274 6.73 6.87 -9.31
C SER A 274 6.08 5.76 -10.13
N ASP A 275 6.40 4.50 -9.84
CA ASP A 275 6.05 3.36 -10.70
C ASP A 275 4.77 2.71 -10.22
N LEU A 276 4.63 2.53 -8.90
CA LEU A 276 3.43 1.97 -8.28
C LEU A 276 2.16 2.80 -8.59
N PRO A 277 2.13 4.13 -8.47
CA PRO A 277 0.93 4.91 -8.82
C PRO A 277 0.58 4.79 -10.31
N ARG A 278 1.58 4.75 -11.20
CA ARG A 278 1.35 4.52 -12.63
C ARG A 278 0.76 3.14 -12.90
N LYS A 279 1.22 2.11 -12.18
CA LYS A 279 0.68 0.75 -12.29
C LYS A 279 -0.81 0.74 -11.93
N PHE A 280 -1.21 1.51 -10.93
CA PHE A 280 -2.59 1.69 -10.47
C PHE A 280 -3.35 2.81 -11.20
N CYS A 281 -2.92 3.25 -12.39
CA CYS A 281 -3.64 4.23 -13.21
C CYS A 281 -3.85 5.62 -12.55
N PHE A 282 -3.00 6.01 -11.61
CA PHE A 282 -2.97 7.40 -11.15
C PHE A 282 -2.46 8.31 -12.27
N SER A 283 -3.10 9.46 -12.41
CA SER A 283 -2.68 10.56 -13.27
C SER A 283 -1.82 11.55 -12.50
N ARG A 284 -0.72 12.00 -13.11
CA ARG A 284 0.14 13.03 -12.50
C ARG A 284 -0.43 14.41 -12.84
N GLY A 285 -0.69 15.23 -11.84
CA GLY A 285 -1.20 16.59 -12.00
C GLY A 285 -0.57 17.57 -11.03
N SER A 286 -0.96 18.84 -11.09
CA SER A 286 -0.56 19.90 -10.17
C SER A 286 -1.63 20.22 -9.11
N THR A 287 -2.80 19.60 -9.21
CA THR A 287 -3.90 19.76 -8.26
C THR A 287 -3.56 19.12 -6.92
N LEU A 288 -3.79 19.85 -5.84
CA LEU A 288 -3.67 19.34 -4.48
C LEU A 288 -5.06 18.88 -3.98
N PRO A 289 -5.12 17.95 -3.03
CA PRO A 289 -6.35 17.70 -2.28
C PRO A 289 -6.90 19.00 -1.69
N ARG A 290 -8.21 19.21 -1.76
CA ARG A 290 -8.88 20.44 -1.30
C ARG A 290 -8.62 20.72 0.17
N PHE A 291 -8.51 19.69 1.01
CA PHE A 291 -8.17 19.87 2.42
C PHE A 291 -6.75 20.37 2.67
N LEU A 292 -5.84 20.25 1.70
CA LEU A 292 -4.53 20.90 1.73
C LEU A 292 -4.56 22.31 1.10
N GLU A 293 -5.55 22.61 0.25
CA GLU A 293 -5.76 23.92 -0.36
C GLU A 293 -6.52 24.89 0.57
N GLY A 294 -7.70 24.48 1.05
CA GLY A 294 -8.58 25.26 1.93
C GLY A 294 -8.05 25.37 3.36
N GLY A 295 -7.24 24.40 3.80
CA GLY A 295 -6.51 24.41 5.07
C GLY A 295 -5.06 24.89 4.95
N ALA A 296 -4.67 25.50 3.83
CA ALA A 296 -3.28 25.82 3.54
C ALA A 296 -2.67 26.71 4.63
N THR A 297 -1.91 26.09 5.54
CA THR A 297 -1.01 26.82 6.42
C THR A 297 -0.14 27.75 5.56
N ARG A 298 0.27 28.92 6.10
CA ARG A 298 1.14 29.88 5.38
C ARG A 298 2.32 29.20 4.65
N ARG A 299 2.78 28.06 5.17
CA ARG A 299 3.79 27.19 4.57
C ARG A 299 3.37 26.57 3.25
N ILE A 300 2.21 25.91 3.15
CA ILE A 300 1.77 25.26 1.89
C ILE A 300 1.61 26.33 0.80
N ALA A 301 1.01 27.47 1.16
CA ALA A 301 0.92 28.62 0.26
C ALA A 301 2.31 29.12 -0.20
N ALA A 302 3.27 29.23 0.73
CA ALA A 302 4.64 29.61 0.39
C ALA A 302 5.36 28.57 -0.49
N LEU A 303 5.15 27.27 -0.25
CA LEU A 303 5.73 26.20 -1.08
C LEU A 303 5.20 26.27 -2.51
N ARG A 304 3.89 26.48 -2.70
CA ARG A 304 3.26 26.63 -4.02
C ARG A 304 3.81 27.83 -4.79
N ARG A 305 4.03 28.97 -4.12
CA ARG A 305 4.64 30.15 -4.75
C ARG A 305 6.07 29.90 -5.23
N LYS A 306 6.82 29.02 -4.56
CA LYS A 306 8.19 28.71 -4.94
C LYS A 306 8.27 27.75 -6.11
N ALA A 307 7.39 26.75 -6.17
CA ALA A 307 7.35 25.77 -7.26
C ALA A 307 6.09 24.91 -7.21
N ALA A 308 5.79 24.26 -8.34
CA ALA A 308 4.72 23.27 -8.43
C ALA A 308 4.90 22.13 -7.42
N LEU A 309 3.78 21.61 -6.92
CA LEU A 309 3.70 20.45 -6.03
C LEU A 309 2.93 19.34 -6.77
N PRO A 310 3.59 18.60 -7.68
CA PRO A 310 2.88 17.61 -8.47
C PRO A 310 2.38 16.47 -7.58
N MET A 311 1.15 16.02 -7.79
CA MET A 311 0.53 14.91 -7.08
C MET A 311 0.10 13.83 -8.06
N TRP A 312 0.02 12.60 -7.57
CA TRP A 312 -0.75 11.55 -8.23
C TRP A 312 -2.20 11.67 -7.80
N HIS A 313 -3.12 11.51 -8.74
CA HIS A 313 -4.56 11.50 -8.50
C HIS A 313 -5.22 10.31 -9.19
N LEU A 314 -6.09 9.62 -8.47
CA LEU A 314 -6.90 8.51 -8.92
C LEU A 314 -8.35 8.80 -8.58
N ASP A 315 -9.20 8.83 -9.61
CA ASP A 315 -10.65 8.97 -9.47
C ASP A 315 -11.32 7.61 -9.70
N LEU A 316 -11.92 7.03 -8.67
CA LEU A 316 -12.62 5.74 -8.77
C LEU A 316 -14.15 5.91 -8.75
N THR A 317 -14.65 7.06 -9.19
CA THR A 317 -16.09 7.28 -9.38
C THR A 317 -16.64 6.27 -10.41
N PRO A 318 -17.75 5.57 -10.12
CA PRO A 318 -18.35 4.63 -11.08
C PRO A 318 -18.65 5.31 -12.42
N GLY A 319 -18.16 4.73 -13.51
CA GLY A 319 -18.27 5.28 -14.87
C GLY A 319 -17.15 6.25 -15.28
N ALA A 320 -16.17 6.55 -14.43
CA ALA A 320 -15.05 7.44 -14.74
C ALA A 320 -13.94 6.77 -15.57
N LEU A 321 -14.29 6.26 -16.76
CA LEU A 321 -13.37 5.67 -17.74
C LEU A 321 -12.69 6.78 -18.57
#